data_AF-A0A2C2UKN3-F1
#
_entry.id   AF-A0A2C2UKN3-F1
#
_cell.length_a   1.000
_cell.length_b   1.000
_cell.length_c   1.000
_cell.angle_alpha   90.00
_cell.angle_beta   90.00
_cell.angle_gamma   90.00
#
_symmetry.space_group_name_H-M   'P 1'
#
loop_
_entity.id
_entity.type
_entity.pdbx_description
1 polymer ?
#
loop_
_entity_poly.entity_id
_entity_poly.type
_entity_poly.pdbx_seq_one_letter_code
_entity_poly.pdbx_strand_id
1 'polypeptide(L)'
;MSKRSYSVEEKFEILKALEDNQYSINEVASIYKVHHSSILEWKHKFDKYGTDGLKESSTWKRYSKELKLSAIRDYLSGKYSLREITRRYEISDLSVLRQWINK
;
A
#
# COMPACT_ATOMS: atom_id res chain seq x y z
N MET A 1 -2.98 -3.39 -18.66
CA MET A 1 -2.70 -2.11 -17.98
C MET A 1 -1.26 -2.17 -17.47
N SER A 2 -0.32 -1.53 -18.16
CA SER A 2 1.07 -1.44 -17.73
C SER A 2 1.12 -0.61 -16.45
N LYS A 3 1.55 -1.21 -15.32
CA LYS A 3 1.83 -0.46 -14.10
C LYS A 3 2.98 0.49 -14.41
N ARG A 4 2.70 1.79 -14.51
CA ARG A 4 3.73 2.81 -14.47
C ARG A 4 4.30 2.78 -13.06
N SER A 5 5.52 2.25 -12.90
CA SER A 5 6.26 2.37 -11.64
C SER A 5 6.69 3.83 -11.50
N TYR A 6 6.41 4.41 -10.35
CA TYR A 6 6.82 5.76 -10.01
C TYR A 6 8.04 5.64 -9.11
N SER A 7 9.14 6.24 -9.54
CA SER A 7 10.36 6.25 -8.77
C SER A 7 10.16 7.00 -7.45
N VAL A 8 11.02 6.71 -6.47
CA VAL A 8 10.96 7.35 -5.14
C VAL A 8 11.06 8.87 -5.26
N GLU A 9 11.94 9.33 -6.16
CA GLU A 9 12.13 10.74 -6.48
C GLU A 9 10.85 11.36 -7.07
N GLU A 10 10.19 10.71 -8.03
CA GLU A 10 8.93 11.21 -8.61
C GLU A 10 7.84 11.35 -7.53
N LYS A 11 7.68 10.36 -6.64
CA LYS A 11 6.69 10.44 -5.55
C LYS A 11 7.01 11.56 -4.57
N PHE A 12 8.30 11.76 -4.27
CA PHE A 12 8.76 12.82 -3.38
C PHE A 12 8.51 14.19 -4.00
N GLU A 13 8.76 14.36 -5.30
CA GLU A 13 8.51 15.61 -6.02
C GLU A 13 7.02 15.97 -6.04
N ILE A 14 6.14 14.98 -6.26
CA ILE A 14 4.68 15.12 -6.18
C ILE A 14 4.23 15.57 -4.78
N LEU A 15 4.80 14.98 -3.72
CA LEU A 15 4.48 15.35 -2.34
C LEU A 15 4.99 16.75 -1.99
N LYS A 16 6.19 17.11 -2.47
CA LYS A 16 6.75 18.44 -2.29
C LYS A 16 5.90 19.51 -3.01
N ALA A 17 5.47 19.23 -4.24
CA ALA A 17 4.57 20.11 -4.99
C ALA A 17 3.20 20.31 -4.31
N LEU A 18 2.74 19.30 -3.57
CA LEU A 18 1.55 19.39 -2.73
C LEU A 18 1.76 20.24 -1.46
N GLU A 19 2.94 20.14 -0.85
CA GLU A 19 3.27 20.82 0.40
C GLU A 19 3.57 22.31 0.19
N ASP A 20 4.11 22.67 -0.97
CA ASP A 20 4.31 24.08 -1.39
C ASP A 20 2.97 24.83 -1.61
N ASN A 21 1.83 24.14 -1.44
CA ASN A 21 0.46 24.66 -1.56
C ASN A 21 0.18 25.34 -2.92
N GLN A 22 1.00 25.06 -3.93
CA GLN A 22 0.84 25.61 -5.28
C GLN A 22 -0.25 24.92 -6.10
N TYR A 23 -0.60 23.68 -5.76
CA TYR A 23 -1.54 22.87 -6.53
C TYR A 23 -2.43 22.01 -5.64
N SER A 24 -3.70 21.89 -6.01
CA SER A 24 -4.62 20.94 -5.37
C SER A 24 -4.22 19.50 -5.69
N ILE A 25 -4.58 18.53 -4.83
CA ILE A 25 -4.33 17.10 -5.07
C ILE A 25 -4.82 16.64 -6.45
N ASN A 26 -5.95 17.18 -6.92
CA ASN A 26 -6.50 16.88 -8.25
C ASN A 26 -5.68 17.46 -9.40
N GLU A 27 -5.08 18.64 -9.22
CA GLU A 27 -4.21 19.25 -10.22
C GLU A 27 -2.91 18.47 -10.34
N VAL A 28 -2.26 18.17 -9.22
CA VAL A 28 -1.05 17.32 -9.19
C VAL A 28 -1.34 15.94 -9.77
N ALA A 29 -2.48 15.33 -9.43
CA ALA A 29 -2.95 14.08 -10.01
C ALA A 29 -3.05 14.14 -11.55
N SER A 30 -3.59 15.24 -12.08
CA SER A 30 -3.72 15.44 -13.52
C SER A 30 -2.38 15.69 -14.20
N ILE A 31 -1.50 16.50 -13.61
CA ILE A 31 -0.17 16.84 -14.13
C ILE A 31 0.71 15.58 -14.22
N TYR A 32 0.82 14.85 -13.12
CA TYR A 32 1.67 13.66 -13.02
C TYR A 32 0.98 12.37 -13.52
N LYS A 33 -0.28 12.48 -13.98
CA LYS A 33 -1.15 11.36 -14.38
C LYS A 33 -1.22 10.26 -13.30
N VAL A 34 -1.23 10.67 -12.04
CA VAL A 34 -1.33 9.78 -10.86
C VAL A 34 -2.74 9.88 -10.31
N HIS A 35 -3.29 8.78 -9.83
CA HIS A 35 -4.59 8.84 -9.16
C HIS A 35 -4.48 9.52 -7.79
N HIS A 36 -5.41 10.42 -7.46
CA HIS A 36 -5.39 11.16 -6.17
C HIS A 36 -5.27 10.24 -4.95
N SER A 37 -5.90 9.06 -5.00
CA SER A 37 -5.83 8.06 -3.93
C SER A 37 -4.41 7.50 -3.74
N SER A 38 -3.64 7.33 -4.82
CA SER A 38 -2.24 6.90 -4.74
C SER A 38 -1.37 7.97 -4.09
N ILE A 39 -1.63 9.25 -4.39
CA ILE A 39 -0.91 10.38 -3.79
C ILE A 39 -1.18 10.47 -2.29
N LEU A 40 -2.45 10.32 -1.88
CA LEU A 40 -2.82 10.27 -0.46
C LEU A 40 -2.15 9.10 0.26
N GLU A 41 -2.07 7.94 -0.38
CA GLU A 41 -1.39 6.77 0.18
C GLU A 41 0.11 7.00 0.34
N TRP A 42 0.75 7.68 -0.63
CA TRP A 42 2.15 8.10 -0.51
C TRP A 42 2.36 9.11 0.61
N LYS A 43 1.46 10.09 0.76
CA LYS A 43 1.50 11.07 1.86
C LYS A 43 1.42 10.37 3.21
N HIS A 44 0.49 9.44 3.38
CA HIS A 44 0.35 8.69 4.62
C HIS A 44 1.56 7.79 4.89
N LYS A 45 2.13 7.15 3.87
CA LYS A 45 3.35 6.34 4.03
C LYS A 45 4.56 7.20 4.38
N PHE A 46 4.66 8.38 3.79
CA PHE A 46 5.71 9.35 4.08
C PHE A 46 5.61 9.90 5.50
N ASP A 47 4.41 10.23 5.97
CA ASP A 47 4.18 10.66 7.35
C ASP A 47 4.58 9.58 8.37
N LYS A 48 4.26 8.32 8.07
CA LYS A 48 4.50 7.20 8.99
C LYS A 48 5.93 6.62 8.94
N TYR A 49 6.55 6.58 7.77
CA TYR A 49 7.82 5.88 7.52
C TYR A 49 8.89 6.77 6.86
N GLY A 50 8.61 8.04 6.62
CA GLY A 50 9.49 8.98 5.91
C GLY A 50 9.70 8.59 4.45
N THR A 51 10.88 8.92 3.92
CA THR A 51 11.30 8.56 2.56
C THR A 51 11.31 7.05 2.29
N ASP A 52 11.48 6.22 3.33
CA ASP A 52 11.42 4.76 3.19
C ASP A 52 10.00 4.27 2.84
N GLY A 53 8.96 4.99 3.28
CA GLY A 53 7.57 4.72 2.90
C GLY A 53 7.25 5.01 1.43
N LEU A 54 8.05 5.84 0.77
CA LEU A 54 7.92 6.17 -0.66
C LEU A 54 8.69 5.22 -1.56
N LYS A 55 9.69 4.51 -1.01
CA LYS A 55 10.32 3.40 -1.72
C LYS A 55 9.25 2.42 -2.16
N GLU A 56 9.21 2.14 -3.46
CA GLU A 56 8.54 0.91 -3.88
C GLU A 56 9.16 -0.21 -3.06
N SER A 57 8.35 -0.95 -2.30
CA SER A 57 8.78 -2.21 -1.73
C SER A 57 9.04 -3.16 -2.90
N SER A 58 10.21 -3.00 -3.52
CA SER A 58 10.71 -3.86 -4.61
C SER A 58 10.88 -5.30 -4.10
N THR A 59 10.96 -5.45 -2.78
CA THR A 59 10.87 -6.71 -2.08
C THR A 59 9.41 -7.10 -1.85
N TRP A 60 8.99 -8.21 -2.46
CA TRP A 60 7.80 -8.93 -2.04
C TRP A 60 7.90 -9.17 -0.53
N LYS A 61 6.91 -8.69 0.25
CA LYS A 61 6.79 -9.10 1.66
C LYS A 61 6.72 -10.62 1.68
N ARG A 62 7.82 -11.27 2.08
CA ARG A 62 7.87 -12.72 2.20
C ARG A 62 7.07 -13.10 3.44
N TYR A 63 5.85 -13.53 3.21
CA TYR A 63 5.06 -14.19 4.24
C TYR A 63 5.53 -15.63 4.37
N SER A 64 6.04 -15.99 5.54
CA SER A 64 6.37 -17.37 5.89
C SER A 64 5.14 -18.26 5.74
N LYS A 65 5.33 -19.53 5.32
CA LYS A 65 4.22 -20.51 5.20
C LYS A 65 3.42 -20.61 6.50
N GLU A 66 4.10 -20.60 7.63
CA GLU A 66 3.49 -20.68 8.96
C GLU A 66 2.53 -19.51 9.25
N LEU A 67 2.92 -18.29 8.87
CA LEU A 67 2.08 -17.10 8.99
C LEU A 67 0.85 -17.21 8.07
N LYS A 68 1.05 -17.65 6.82
CA LYS A 68 -0.07 -17.88 5.88
C LYS A 68 -1.08 -18.88 6.42
N LEU A 69 -0.59 -20.04 6.88
CA LEU A 69 -1.44 -21.09 7.44
C LEU A 69 -2.17 -20.60 8.69
N SER A 70 -1.50 -19.86 9.57
CA SER A 70 -2.12 -19.27 10.76
C SER A 70 -3.24 -18.30 10.39
N ALA A 71 -3.00 -17.40 9.43
CA ALA A 71 -3.99 -16.44 8.95
C ALA A 71 -5.21 -17.12 8.30
N ILE A 72 -5.00 -18.14 7.47
CA ILE A 72 -6.10 -18.92 6.85
C ILE A 72 -6.87 -19.70 7.93
N ARG A 73 -6.18 -20.28 8.90
CA ARG A 73 -6.81 -21.05 9.98
C ARG A 73 -7.64 -20.17 10.90
N ASP A 74 -7.16 -18.97 11.24
CA ASP A 74 -7.91 -17.96 12.01
C ASP A 74 -9.18 -17.52 11.24
N TYR A 75 -9.08 -17.38 9.92
CA TYR A 75 -10.21 -17.07 9.04
C TYR A 75 -11.23 -18.22 8.99
N LEU A 76 -10.78 -19.46 8.78
CA LEU A 76 -11.63 -20.66 8.76
C LEU A 76 -12.27 -20.94 10.11
N SER A 77 -11.63 -20.54 11.22
CA SER A 77 -12.21 -20.61 12.56
C SER A 77 -13.41 -19.68 12.73
N GLY A 78 -13.65 -18.75 11.79
CA GLY A 78 -14.77 -17.79 11.84
C GLY A 78 -14.66 -16.76 12.98
N LYS A 79 -13.52 -16.70 13.67
CA LYS A 79 -13.31 -15.82 14.83
C LYS A 79 -13.02 -14.37 14.45
N TYR A 80 -12.50 -14.13 13.24
CA TYR A 80 -12.02 -12.82 12.82
C TYR A 80 -12.42 -12.53 11.38
N SER A 81 -12.72 -11.26 11.10
CA SER A 81 -12.96 -10.80 9.74
C SER A 81 -11.66 -10.76 8.94
N LEU A 82 -11.75 -10.85 7.61
CA LEU A 82 -10.62 -10.72 6.68
C LEU A 82 -9.76 -9.46 6.97
N ARG A 83 -10.41 -8.37 7.42
CA ARG A 83 -9.77 -7.10 7.80
C ARG A 83 -9.07 -7.13 9.16
N GLU A 84 -9.56 -7.91 10.11
CA GLU A 84 -8.91 -8.08 11.40
C GLU A 84 -7.67 -8.96 11.25
N ILE A 85 -7.76 -10.02 10.45
CA ILE A 85 -6.65 -10.93 10.17
C ILE A 85 -5.54 -10.19 9.42
N THR A 86 -5.86 -9.42 8.38
CA THR A 86 -4.82 -8.64 7.68
C THR A 86 -4.12 -7.64 8.59
N ARG A 87 -4.83 -7.01 9.53
CA ARG A 87 -4.21 -6.15 10.56
C ARG A 87 -3.36 -6.93 11.55
N ARG A 88 -3.88 -8.02 12.10
CA ARG A 88 -3.19 -8.85 13.11
C ARG A 88 -1.89 -9.44 12.57
N TYR A 89 -1.90 -9.89 11.33
CA TYR A 89 -0.76 -10.55 10.69
C TYR A 89 0.05 -9.60 9.78
N GLU A 90 -0.20 -8.27 9.88
CA GLU A 90 0.45 -7.22 9.09
C GLU A 90 0.54 -7.52 7.58
N ILE A 91 -0.53 -8.14 7.06
CA ILE A 91 -0.67 -8.47 5.66
C ILE A 91 -0.97 -7.17 4.92
N SER A 92 -0.16 -6.90 3.89
CA SER A 92 -0.21 -5.67 3.10
C SER A 92 -1.60 -5.39 2.51
N ASP A 93 -2.36 -6.42 2.15
CA ASP A 93 -3.60 -6.25 1.41
C ASP A 93 -4.61 -7.36 1.72
N LEU A 94 -5.89 -6.99 1.75
CA LEU A 94 -7.02 -7.92 1.84
C LEU A 94 -7.03 -8.91 0.68
N SER A 95 -6.63 -8.44 -0.50
CA SER A 95 -6.54 -9.24 -1.72
C SER A 95 -5.53 -10.38 -1.58
N VAL A 96 -4.44 -10.16 -0.83
CA VAL A 96 -3.40 -11.18 -0.58
C VAL A 96 -3.95 -12.31 0.27
N LEU A 97 -4.67 -11.99 1.35
CA LEU A 97 -5.31 -13.01 2.20
C LEU A 97 -6.39 -13.77 1.42
N ARG A 98 -7.20 -13.08 0.62
CA ARG A 98 -8.22 -13.71 -0.24
C ARG A 98 -7.59 -14.66 -1.27
N GLN A 99 -6.43 -14.31 -1.84
CA GLN A 99 -5.67 -15.21 -2.71
C GLN A 99 -5.16 -16.45 -1.99
N TRP A 100 -4.82 -16.37 -0.70
CA TRP A 100 -4.40 -17.55 0.07
C TRP A 100 -5.54 -18.50 0.36
N ILE A 101 -6.75 -17.98 0.55
CA ILE A 101 -7.96 -18.78 0.80
C ILE A 101 -8.43 -19.49 -0.49
N ASN A 102 -8.29 -18.83 -1.64
CA ASN A 102 -8.76 -19.34 -2.93
C ASN A 102 -7.74 -20.23 -3.67
N LYS A 103 -6.69 -20.67 -3.00
CA LYS A 103 -5.59 -21.45 -3.58
C LYS A 103 -5.49 -22.81 -2.91
#